data_AF-A0A8J2AGH3-F1
#
_entry.id   AF-A0A8J2AGH3-F1
#
_cell.length_a   1.000
_cell.length_b   1.000
_cell.length_c   1.000
_cell.angle_alpha   90.00
_cell.angle_beta   90.00
_cell.angle_gamma   90.00
#
_symmetry.space_group_name_H-M   'P 1'
#
loop_
_entity.id
_entity.type
_entity.pdbx_description
1 polymer ?
#
loop_
_entity_poly.entity_id
_entity_poly.type
_entity_poly.pdbx_seq_one_letter_code
_entity_poly.pdbx_strand_id
1 'polypeptide(L)'
;EELFERGDEERDRGTRQPDSDSDSSSEEDEINDPHAAAGDRGTKAPTNVPYFPAVVDNLSETARLTLLNDQNLAGMSQRQRMSFLQVLIHEAVRKVNKDFEAVHKEFEDCRAEIQKIREERVVRILRSQIIVGATIVGASIHTKVLQRLRPDVVVVEEAAEVLEPLLLPCLGPWVKHLIMIGDHQQLPP
;
A
#
# COMPACT_ATOMS: atom_id res chain seq x y z
N GLU A 1 -5.07 -76.87 29.30
CA GLU A 1 -6.27 -77.37 28.62
C GLU A 1 -6.76 -76.27 27.68
N GLU A 2 -6.79 -76.62 26.39
CA GLU A 2 -7.59 -76.07 25.25
C GLU A 2 -7.62 -74.54 25.03
N LEU A 3 -6.99 -73.93 24.01
CA LEU A 3 -7.07 -74.09 22.53
C LEU A 3 -8.49 -73.99 21.94
N PHE A 4 -8.76 -72.89 21.22
CA PHE A 4 -9.60 -72.79 20.01
C PHE A 4 -9.29 -71.41 19.39
N GLU A 5 -8.46 -71.23 18.35
CA GLU A 5 -8.52 -71.63 16.93
C GLU A 5 -9.67 -71.04 16.08
N ARG A 6 -9.23 -70.29 15.04
CA ARG A 6 -9.79 -70.06 13.69
C ARG A 6 -11.00 -69.12 13.54
N GLY A 7 -11.10 -68.29 12.51
CA GLY A 7 -10.25 -68.16 11.31
C GLY A 7 -10.72 -67.01 10.42
N ASP A 8 -9.81 -66.58 9.56
CA ASP A 8 -9.97 -65.63 8.47
C ASP A 8 -11.05 -66.03 7.46
N GLU A 9 -11.65 -65.04 6.77
CA GLU A 9 -11.77 -65.11 5.31
C GLU A 9 -12.04 -63.74 4.66
N GLU A 10 -11.38 -63.59 3.52
CA GLU A 10 -11.12 -62.42 2.69
C GLU A 10 -12.15 -62.28 1.54
N ARG A 11 -12.21 -61.04 0.98
CA ARG A 11 -12.66 -60.67 -0.40
C ARG A 11 -14.17 -60.78 -0.68
N ASP A 12 -14.81 -59.95 -1.52
CA ASP A 12 -14.36 -59.39 -2.78
C ASP A 12 -15.15 -58.12 -3.20
N ARG A 13 -14.58 -57.47 -4.22
CA ARG A 13 -14.75 -56.14 -4.82
C ARG A 13 -16.08 -55.91 -5.53
N GLY A 14 -16.45 -54.62 -5.66
CA GLY A 14 -17.54 -54.16 -6.52
C GLY A 14 -17.60 -52.64 -6.70
N THR A 15 -16.69 -52.11 -7.52
CA THR A 15 -16.59 -50.77 -8.12
C THR A 15 -17.89 -50.04 -8.51
N ARG A 16 -17.95 -48.73 -8.22
CA ARG A 16 -18.32 -47.63 -9.14
C ARG A 16 -18.05 -46.24 -8.51
N GLN A 17 -17.08 -45.50 -9.06
CA GLN A 17 -16.98 -44.03 -8.99
C GLN A 17 -17.95 -43.40 -10.01
N PRO A 18 -17.96 -42.06 -10.23
CA PRO A 18 -18.12 -40.93 -9.30
C PRO A 18 -19.24 -39.99 -9.80
N ASP A 19 -19.97 -39.29 -8.91
CA ASP A 19 -20.73 -38.11 -9.34
C ASP A 19 -19.93 -36.85 -9.00
N SER A 20 -19.28 -36.37 -10.04
CA SER A 20 -18.79 -35.02 -10.23
C SER A 20 -19.96 -34.04 -10.25
N ASP A 21 -19.97 -33.11 -9.30
CA ASP A 21 -20.36 -31.73 -9.62
C ASP A 21 -19.24 -30.83 -9.14
N SER A 22 -18.36 -30.60 -10.11
CA SER A 22 -17.42 -29.49 -10.16
C SER A 22 -18.18 -28.17 -10.05
N ASP A 23 -17.99 -27.44 -8.96
CA ASP A 23 -17.97 -25.99 -9.04
C ASP A 23 -16.56 -25.54 -8.62
N SER A 24 -15.67 -25.69 -9.60
CA SER A 24 -14.36 -25.08 -9.63
C SER A 24 -14.53 -23.58 -9.88
N SER A 25 -14.69 -22.83 -8.80
CA SER A 25 -14.19 -21.46 -8.75
C SER A 25 -13.29 -21.38 -7.53
N SER A 26 -12.08 -21.93 -7.67
CA SER A 26 -10.93 -21.46 -6.93
C SER A 26 -10.74 -19.99 -7.29
N GLU A 27 -11.47 -19.12 -6.60
CA GLU A 27 -11.07 -17.75 -6.41
C GLU A 27 -9.77 -17.84 -5.62
N GLU A 28 -8.67 -17.93 -6.36
CA GLU A 28 -7.40 -17.44 -5.90
C GLU A 28 -7.65 -15.99 -5.50
N ASP A 29 -7.96 -15.78 -4.22
CA ASP A 29 -7.80 -14.49 -3.56
C ASP A 29 -6.28 -14.21 -3.56
N GLU A 30 -5.73 -13.94 -4.74
CA GLU A 30 -4.57 -13.10 -4.88
C GLU A 30 -4.94 -11.81 -4.13
N ILE A 31 -4.46 -11.69 -2.89
CA ILE A 31 -4.36 -10.42 -2.18
C ILE A 31 -3.25 -9.63 -2.89
N ASN A 32 -3.45 -9.37 -4.18
CA ASN A 32 -2.74 -8.39 -4.94
C ASN A 32 -3.51 -7.10 -4.66
N ASP A 33 -3.23 -6.48 -3.50
CA ASP A 33 -3.61 -5.09 -3.30
C ASP A 33 -2.66 -4.26 -4.19
N PRO A 34 -3.12 -3.73 -5.33
CA PRO A 34 -2.25 -2.96 -6.23
C PRO A 34 -1.74 -1.66 -5.56
N HIS A 35 -2.22 -1.33 -4.35
CA HIS A 35 -1.72 -0.21 -3.55
C HIS A 35 -0.69 -0.59 -2.49
N ALA A 36 -0.45 -1.88 -2.19
CA ALA A 36 0.56 -2.28 -1.21
C ALA A 36 2.00 -2.06 -1.71
N ALA A 37 2.22 -2.14 -3.02
CA ALA A 37 3.51 -1.86 -3.68
C ALA A 37 3.76 -0.36 -3.94
N ALA A 38 2.80 0.51 -3.63
CA ALA A 38 3.04 1.94 -3.61
C ALA A 38 3.70 2.28 -2.27
N GLY A 39 5.01 2.02 -2.18
CA GLY A 39 5.85 2.68 -1.18
C GLY A 39 5.49 4.16 -1.15
N ASP A 40 5.42 4.70 0.07
CA ASP A 40 5.05 6.06 0.49
C ASP A 40 5.57 7.17 -0.44
N ARG A 41 5.05 7.20 -1.67
CA ARG A 41 4.98 8.36 -2.50
C ARG A 41 3.77 9.03 -1.91
N GLY A 42 4.01 9.85 -0.89
CA GLY A 42 3.05 10.87 -0.50
C GLY A 42 2.60 11.53 -1.79
N THR A 43 1.44 11.11 -2.28
CA THR A 43 0.80 11.68 -3.45
C THR A 43 0.30 13.00 -2.96
N LYS A 44 1.23 13.95 -2.75
CA LYS A 44 0.91 15.35 -2.79
C LYS A 44 0.14 15.48 -4.08
N ALA A 45 -1.17 15.72 -3.98
CA ALA A 45 -1.98 16.09 -5.12
C ALA A 45 -1.14 17.08 -5.94
N PRO A 46 -1.05 16.94 -7.27
CA PRO A 46 -0.19 17.80 -8.07
C PRO A 46 -0.56 19.26 -7.79
N THR A 47 0.22 19.91 -6.94
CA THR A 47 0.07 21.32 -6.57
C THR A 47 0.60 22.23 -7.68
N ASN A 48 1.04 21.65 -8.81
CA ASN A 48 1.47 22.35 -10.01
C ASN A 48 0.30 22.76 -10.92
N VAL A 49 -0.74 23.34 -10.33
CA VAL A 49 -1.42 24.42 -11.06
C VAL A 49 -0.49 25.62 -10.90
N PRO A 50 0.03 26.26 -11.97
CA PRO A 50 0.86 27.46 -11.86
C PRO A 50 0.00 28.62 -11.34
N TYR A 51 -0.26 28.59 -10.05
CA TYR A 51 -0.89 29.64 -9.28
C TYR A 51 0.27 30.43 -8.70
N PHE A 52 0.42 31.70 -9.11
CA PHE A 52 1.47 32.60 -8.61
C PHE A 52 0.93 33.34 -7.37
N PRO A 53 1.07 32.79 -6.15
CA PRO A 53 0.41 33.30 -4.95
C PRO A 53 1.23 34.45 -4.35
N ALA A 54 2.56 34.38 -4.50
CA ALA A 54 3.53 35.23 -3.85
C ALA A 54 3.37 36.72 -4.17
N VAL A 55 2.82 37.08 -5.33
CA VAL A 55 2.59 38.50 -5.67
C VAL A 55 1.33 39.04 -4.97
N VAL A 56 0.31 38.19 -4.80
CA VAL A 56 -0.98 38.59 -4.21
C VAL A 56 -0.94 38.49 -2.69
N ASP A 57 -0.25 37.49 -2.14
CA ASP A 57 -0.12 37.29 -0.69
C ASP A 57 0.67 38.39 0.01
N ASN A 58 1.50 39.11 -0.74
CA ASN A 58 2.22 40.29 -0.25
C ASN A 58 1.39 41.59 -0.31
N LEU A 59 0.17 41.57 -0.87
CA LEU A 59 -0.74 42.70 -0.81
C LEU A 59 -1.45 42.74 0.55
N SER A 60 -1.47 43.92 1.17
CA SER A 60 -2.30 44.16 2.36
C SER A 60 -3.76 43.77 2.08
N GLU A 61 -4.42 43.17 3.07
CA GLU A 61 -5.82 42.77 3.00
C GLU A 61 -6.74 43.94 2.59
N THR A 62 -6.40 45.16 3.04
CA THR A 62 -7.08 46.40 2.63
C THR A 62 -6.94 46.72 1.14
N ALA A 63 -5.78 46.46 0.55
CA ALA A 63 -5.53 46.66 -0.89
C ALA A 63 -6.29 45.63 -1.74
N ARG A 64 -6.37 44.38 -1.28
CA ARG A 64 -7.18 43.33 -1.90
C ARG A 64 -8.67 43.69 -1.91
N LEU A 65 -9.21 44.11 -0.75
CA LEU A 65 -10.62 44.49 -0.62
C LEU A 65 -10.95 45.75 -1.41
N THR A 66 -10.05 46.74 -1.47
CA THR A 66 -10.24 47.95 -2.28
C THR A 66 -10.32 47.62 -3.77
N LEU A 67 -9.45 46.73 -4.26
CA LEU A 67 -9.49 46.29 -5.66
C LEU A 67 -10.75 45.48 -5.96
N LEU A 68 -11.17 44.58 -5.06
CA LEU A 68 -12.38 43.76 -5.23
C LEU A 68 -13.68 44.58 -5.20
N ASN A 69 -13.68 45.74 -4.56
CA ASN A 69 -14.85 46.61 -4.43
C ASN A 69 -14.99 47.63 -5.57
N ASP A 70 -13.97 47.79 -6.41
CA ASP A 70 -14.00 48.72 -7.54
C ASP A 70 -14.75 48.09 -8.74
N GLN A 71 -15.95 48.61 -9.02
CA GLN A 71 -16.80 48.11 -10.10
C GLN A 71 -16.48 48.73 -11.47
N ASN A 72 -15.56 49.69 -11.55
CA ASN A 72 -15.24 50.36 -12.80
C ASN A 72 -14.02 49.77 -13.50
N LEU A 73 -14.16 48.55 -14.04
CA LEU A 73 -13.11 47.89 -14.81
C LEU A 73 -12.67 48.70 -16.05
N ALA A 74 -13.57 49.49 -16.63
CA ALA A 74 -13.30 50.31 -17.81
C ALA A 74 -12.33 51.47 -17.50
N GLY A 75 -12.36 52.02 -16.28
CA GLY A 75 -11.47 53.08 -15.81
C GLY A 75 -10.09 52.63 -15.33
N MET A 76 -9.88 51.32 -15.14
CA MET A 76 -8.61 50.77 -14.67
C MET A 76 -7.52 50.75 -15.76
N SER A 77 -6.29 51.08 -15.38
CA SER A 77 -5.10 50.87 -16.23
C SER A 77 -4.84 49.37 -16.47
N GLN A 78 -4.08 49.04 -17.52
CA GLN A 78 -3.73 47.65 -17.84
C GLN A 78 -3.08 46.92 -16.65
N ARG A 79 -2.21 47.60 -15.88
CA ARG A 79 -1.59 47.01 -14.67
C ARG A 79 -2.64 46.74 -13.58
N GLN A 80 -3.54 47.68 -13.33
CA GLN A 80 -4.61 47.51 -12.32
C GLN A 80 -5.58 46.38 -12.69
N ARG A 81 -5.93 46.24 -13.98
CA ARG A 81 -6.76 45.12 -14.46
C ARG A 81 -6.08 43.76 -14.25
N MET A 82 -4.77 43.68 -14.50
CA MET A 82 -4.01 42.45 -14.24
C MET A 82 -3.93 42.12 -12.74
N SER A 83 -3.68 43.11 -11.89
CA SER A 83 -3.71 42.94 -10.43
C SER A 83 -5.09 42.51 -9.93
N PHE A 84 -6.15 43.13 -10.44
CA PHE A 84 -7.53 42.79 -10.12
C PHE A 84 -7.88 41.34 -10.50
N LEU A 85 -7.56 40.93 -11.74
CA LEU A 85 -7.75 39.55 -12.20
C LEU A 85 -6.97 38.57 -11.32
N GLN A 86 -5.74 38.90 -10.97
CA GLN A 86 -4.91 38.05 -10.12
C GLN A 86 -5.49 37.90 -8.72
N VAL A 87 -6.03 38.98 -8.12
CA VAL A 87 -6.72 38.93 -6.82
C VAL A 87 -8.03 38.13 -6.91
N LEU A 88 -8.81 38.29 -7.98
CA LEU A 88 -10.03 37.51 -8.19
C LEU A 88 -9.77 36.01 -8.30
N ILE A 89 -8.81 35.62 -9.16
CA ILE A 89 -8.38 34.22 -9.28
C ILE A 89 -7.84 33.73 -7.93
N HIS A 90 -7.10 34.59 -7.22
CA HIS A 90 -6.57 34.25 -5.92
C HIS A 90 -7.67 33.87 -4.91
N GLU A 91 -8.65 34.75 -4.71
CA GLU A 91 -9.75 34.50 -3.77
C GLU A 91 -10.64 33.32 -4.20
N ALA A 92 -10.89 33.17 -5.50
CA ALA A 92 -11.65 32.03 -6.01
C ALA A 92 -10.96 30.69 -5.71
N VAL A 93 -9.67 30.57 -6.02
CA VAL A 93 -8.86 29.37 -5.75
C VAL A 93 -8.71 29.14 -4.24
N ARG A 94 -8.46 30.19 -3.46
CA ARG A 94 -8.33 30.08 -1.99
C ARG A 94 -9.59 29.52 -1.35
N LYS A 95 -10.77 29.96 -1.80
CA LYS A 95 -12.05 29.45 -1.28
C LYS A 95 -12.22 27.97 -1.59
N VAL A 96 -12.00 27.58 -2.85
CA VAL A 96 -12.09 26.16 -3.27
C VAL A 96 -11.07 25.29 -2.53
N ASN A 97 -9.83 25.77 -2.36
CA ASN A 97 -8.79 25.03 -1.67
C ASN A 97 -9.13 24.83 -0.19
N LYS A 98 -9.70 25.81 0.50
CA LYS A 98 -10.11 25.65 1.90
C LYS A 98 -11.13 24.52 2.09
N ASP A 99 -12.15 24.48 1.22
CA ASP A 99 -13.18 23.45 1.28
C ASP A 99 -12.59 22.07 0.90
N PHE A 100 -11.69 22.04 -0.09
CA PHE A 100 -10.99 20.83 -0.50
C PHE A 100 -10.05 20.29 0.58
N GLU A 101 -9.28 21.15 1.25
CA GLU A 101 -8.32 20.76 2.29
C GLU A 101 -8.99 20.02 3.45
N ALA A 102 -10.19 20.47 3.88
CA ALA A 102 -10.93 19.80 4.94
C ALA A 102 -11.35 18.38 4.53
N VAL A 103 -11.98 18.24 3.36
CA VAL A 103 -12.43 16.93 2.84
C VAL A 103 -11.25 16.02 2.53
N HIS A 104 -10.17 16.55 1.96
CA HIS A 104 -8.97 15.78 1.65
C HIS A 104 -8.30 15.26 2.92
N LYS A 105 -8.27 16.06 3.99
CA LYS A 105 -7.76 15.61 5.29
C LYS A 105 -8.60 14.47 5.86
N GLU A 106 -9.91 14.60 5.88
CA GLU A 106 -10.81 13.52 6.34
C GLU A 106 -10.63 12.23 5.53
N PHE A 107 -10.45 12.36 4.21
CA PHE A 107 -10.16 11.23 3.33
C PHE A 107 -8.84 10.55 3.67
N GLU A 108 -7.75 11.30 3.84
CA GLU A 108 -6.43 10.72 4.19
C GLU A 108 -6.45 10.08 5.58
N ASP A 109 -7.14 10.69 6.56
CA ASP A 109 -7.31 10.13 7.90
C ASP A 109 -8.06 8.78 7.84
N CYS A 110 -9.16 8.71 7.11
CA CYS A 110 -9.92 7.47 6.92
C CYS A 110 -9.12 6.40 6.16
N ARG A 111 -8.40 6.80 5.11
CA ARG A 111 -7.53 5.91 4.33
C ARG A 111 -6.42 5.32 5.20
N ALA A 112 -5.79 6.14 6.04
CA ALA A 112 -4.76 5.69 6.98
C ALA A 112 -5.32 4.70 8.02
N GLU A 113 -6.54 4.94 8.51
CA GLU A 113 -7.22 4.03 9.45
C GLU A 113 -7.54 2.67 8.80
N ILE A 114 -8.09 2.67 7.58
CA ILE A 114 -8.34 1.44 6.82
C ILE A 114 -7.05 0.65 6.61
N GLN A 115 -5.98 1.33 6.20
CA GLN A 115 -4.68 0.69 5.97
C GLN A 115 -4.14 0.05 7.25
N LYS A 116 -4.24 0.76 8.39
CA LYS A 116 -3.83 0.24 9.69
C LYS A 116 -4.61 -1.01 10.08
N ILE A 117 -5.94 -1.02 9.90
CA ILE A 117 -6.80 -2.16 10.21
C ILE A 117 -6.45 -3.37 9.32
N ARG A 118 -6.19 -3.14 8.03
CA ARG A 118 -5.76 -4.19 7.09
C ARG A 118 -4.43 -4.80 7.52
N GLU A 119 -3.43 -3.97 7.80
CA GLU A 119 -2.11 -4.43 8.28
C GLU A 119 -2.23 -5.19 9.61
N GLU A 120 -3.04 -4.72 10.55
CA GLU A 120 -3.32 -5.41 11.81
C GLU A 120 -3.97 -6.78 11.61
N ARG A 121 -4.90 -6.90 10.66
CA ARG A 121 -5.52 -8.18 10.32
C ARG A 121 -4.49 -9.16 9.76
N VAL A 122 -3.69 -8.72 8.78
CA VAL A 122 -2.63 -9.55 8.17
C VAL A 122 -1.65 -10.05 9.23
N VAL A 123 -1.12 -9.16 10.07
CA VAL A 123 -0.18 -9.53 11.14
C VAL A 123 -0.81 -10.53 12.11
N ARG A 124 -2.09 -10.35 12.47
CA ARG A 124 -2.79 -11.26 13.38
C ARG A 124 -2.91 -12.67 12.81
N ILE A 125 -3.26 -12.77 11.52
CA ILE A 125 -3.34 -14.06 10.82
C ILE A 125 -1.95 -14.71 10.78
N LEU A 126 -0.94 -13.97 10.32
CA LEU A 126 0.41 -14.50 10.15
C LEU A 126 1.08 -14.89 11.48
N ARG A 127 0.76 -14.23 12.60
CA ARG A 127 1.25 -14.62 13.93
C ARG A 127 0.76 -15.99 14.41
N SER A 128 -0.34 -16.49 13.86
CA SER A 128 -0.84 -17.84 14.17
C SER A 128 -0.15 -18.92 13.35
N GLN A 129 0.69 -18.54 12.38
CA GLN A 129 1.40 -19.47 11.49
C GLN A 129 2.81 -19.75 12.01
N ILE A 130 3.29 -20.97 11.78
CA ILE A 130 4.66 -21.38 12.11
C ILE A 130 5.63 -20.92 11.01
N ILE A 131 5.20 -20.99 9.75
CA ILE A 131 5.98 -20.65 8.57
C ILE A 131 5.18 -19.63 7.75
N VAL A 132 5.88 -18.59 7.27
CA VAL A 132 5.33 -17.59 6.35
C VAL A 132 6.23 -17.54 5.14
N GLY A 133 5.68 -17.85 3.97
CA GLY A 133 6.36 -17.76 2.69
C GLY A 133 6.08 -16.43 1.98
N ALA A 134 7.09 -15.85 1.34
CA ALA A 134 6.96 -14.69 0.48
C ALA A 134 8.11 -14.67 -0.53
N THR A 135 7.86 -14.10 -1.72
CA THR A 135 8.96 -13.74 -2.64
C THR A 135 9.81 -12.64 -2.03
N ILE A 136 11.09 -12.53 -2.41
CA ILE A 136 11.98 -11.50 -1.84
C ILE A 136 11.44 -10.09 -2.08
N VAL A 137 10.89 -9.83 -3.27
CA VAL A 137 10.24 -8.56 -3.60
C VAL A 137 9.02 -8.34 -2.71
N GLY A 138 8.16 -9.35 -2.56
CA GLY A 138 6.99 -9.28 -1.68
C GLY A 138 7.37 -8.98 -0.23
N ALA A 139 8.38 -9.66 0.30
CA ALA A 139 8.88 -9.44 1.65
C ALA A 139 9.46 -8.02 1.82
N SER A 140 10.22 -7.53 0.84
CA SER A 140 10.80 -6.18 0.87
C SER A 140 9.73 -5.07 0.86
N ILE A 141 8.67 -5.23 0.05
CA ILE A 141 7.54 -4.31 0.00
C ILE A 141 6.81 -4.29 1.35
N HIS A 142 6.62 -5.46 1.99
CA HIS A 142 5.85 -5.61 3.22
C HIS A 142 6.71 -5.55 4.50
N THR A 143 7.76 -4.71 4.50
CA THR A 143 8.68 -4.56 5.64
C THR A 143 7.97 -4.23 6.96
N LYS A 144 6.89 -3.43 6.93
CA LYS A 144 6.09 -3.12 8.14
C LYS A 144 5.47 -4.36 8.77
N VAL A 145 5.04 -5.33 7.95
CA VAL A 145 4.49 -6.61 8.42
C VAL A 145 5.61 -7.41 9.08
N LEU A 146 6.78 -7.52 8.44
CA LEU A 146 7.94 -8.22 9.00
C LEU A 146 8.41 -7.60 10.33
N GLN A 147 8.44 -6.27 10.43
CA GLN A 147 8.74 -5.55 11.68
C GLN A 147 7.78 -5.88 12.82
N ARG A 148 6.52 -6.15 12.51
CA ARG A 148 5.48 -6.50 13.49
C ARG A 148 5.43 -7.99 13.81
N LEU A 149 5.78 -8.85 12.85
CA LEU A 149 5.90 -10.29 13.02
C LEU A 149 7.16 -10.67 13.80
N ARG A 150 8.27 -9.98 13.55
CA ARG A 150 9.60 -10.22 14.15
C ARG A 150 10.05 -11.68 14.02
N PRO A 151 10.17 -12.22 12.79
CA PRO A 151 10.63 -13.60 12.58
C PRO A 151 12.03 -13.83 13.15
N ASP A 152 12.19 -14.84 14.01
CA ASP A 152 13.49 -15.19 14.59
C ASP A 152 14.45 -15.82 13.56
N VAL A 153 13.91 -16.49 12.54
CA VAL A 153 14.67 -17.19 11.50
C VAL A 153 14.15 -16.75 10.13
N VAL A 154 15.07 -16.40 9.24
CA VAL A 154 14.78 -16.08 7.83
C VAL A 154 15.51 -17.09 6.96
N VAL A 155 14.79 -17.74 6.05
CA VAL A 155 15.34 -18.65 5.04
C VAL A 155 15.17 -18.01 3.68
N VAL A 156 16.25 -17.94 2.92
CA VAL A 156 16.29 -17.37 1.57
C VAL A 156 16.67 -18.48 0.62
N GLU A 157 15.73 -18.85 -0.23
CA GLU A 157 15.98 -19.73 -1.38
C GLU A 157 16.56 -18.91 -2.55
N GLU A 158 17.21 -19.58 -3.50
CA GLU A 158 17.86 -18.97 -4.67
C GLU A 158 18.78 -17.80 -4.31
N ALA A 159 19.43 -17.85 -3.14
CA ALA A 159 20.17 -16.73 -2.59
C ALA A 159 21.33 -16.25 -3.48
N ALA A 160 21.78 -17.08 -4.43
CA ALA A 160 22.78 -16.71 -5.43
C ALA A 160 22.24 -15.73 -6.50
N GLU A 161 20.92 -15.66 -6.69
CA GLU A 161 20.22 -14.79 -7.65
C GLU A 161 19.58 -13.56 -6.97
N VAL A 162 19.68 -13.45 -5.64
CA VAL A 162 19.03 -12.37 -4.88
C VAL A 162 19.96 -11.17 -4.70
N LEU A 163 19.49 -10.00 -5.14
CA LEU A 163 20.15 -8.72 -4.87
C LEU A 163 20.12 -8.37 -3.37
N GLU A 164 21.28 -8.08 -2.78
CA GLU A 164 21.43 -7.71 -1.36
C GLU A 164 20.48 -6.59 -0.89
N PRO A 165 20.22 -5.51 -1.66
CA PRO A 165 19.29 -4.46 -1.25
C PRO A 165 17.86 -4.94 -0.98
N LEU A 166 17.43 -6.03 -1.60
CA LEU A 166 16.10 -6.61 -1.38
C LEU A 166 16.04 -7.47 -0.12
N LEU A 167 17.20 -7.95 0.38
CA LEU A 167 17.30 -8.69 1.64
C LEU A 167 17.29 -7.77 2.86
N LEU A 168 17.94 -6.61 2.79
CA LEU A 168 18.07 -5.68 3.92
C LEU A 168 16.75 -5.39 4.66
N PRO A 169 15.61 -5.12 3.99
CA PRO A 169 14.37 -4.82 4.68
C PRO A 169 13.79 -6.03 5.43
N CYS A 170 14.19 -7.24 5.05
CA CYS A 170 13.78 -8.49 5.69
C CYS A 170 14.63 -8.81 6.94
N LEU A 171 15.81 -8.19 7.08
CA LEU A 171 16.81 -8.47 8.11
C LEU A 171 16.78 -7.43 9.24
N GLY A 172 15.71 -7.45 10.04
CA GLY A 172 15.62 -6.58 11.21
C GLY A 172 16.44 -7.06 12.42
N PRO A 173 16.61 -6.22 13.46
CA PRO A 173 17.37 -6.54 14.68
C PRO A 173 16.78 -7.70 15.51
N TRP A 174 15.61 -8.22 15.12
CA TRP A 174 14.97 -9.38 15.73
C TRP A 174 15.41 -10.71 15.10
N VAL A 175 16.02 -10.70 13.91
CA VAL A 175 16.46 -11.92 13.23
C VAL A 175 17.67 -12.50 13.98
N LYS A 176 17.55 -13.75 14.41
CA LYS A 176 18.60 -14.50 15.11
C LYS A 176 19.40 -15.38 14.16
N HIS A 177 18.74 -15.91 13.13
CA HIS A 177 19.36 -16.77 12.13
C HIS A 177 18.93 -16.37 10.72
N LEU A 178 19.91 -16.25 9.83
CA LEU A 178 19.71 -16.12 8.39
C LEU A 178 20.30 -17.36 7.72
N ILE A 179 19.46 -18.10 6.99
CA ILE A 179 19.87 -19.29 6.23
C ILE A 179 19.74 -18.94 4.75
N MET A 180 20.84 -18.98 4.02
CA MET A 180 20.89 -18.68 2.59
C MET A 180 21.20 -19.97 1.83
N ILE A 181 20.27 -20.37 0.96
CA ILE A 181 20.39 -21.54 0.10
C ILE A 181 20.43 -21.02 -1.33
N GLY A 182 21.50 -21.32 -2.05
CA GLY A 182 21.66 -20.92 -3.45
C GLY A 182 22.87 -21.60 -4.07
N ASP A 183 22.87 -21.71 -5.39
CA ASP A 183 23.98 -22.27 -6.15
C ASP A 183 24.77 -21.16 -6.85
N HIS A 184 25.95 -20.85 -6.32
CA HIS A 184 26.87 -19.87 -6.88
C HIS A 184 27.44 -20.23 -8.27
N GLN A 185 27.20 -21.45 -8.76
CA GLN A 185 27.55 -21.87 -10.13
C GLN A 185 26.41 -21.64 -11.13
N GLN A 186 25.22 -21.25 -10.65
CA GLN A 186 24.08 -20.86 -11.48
C GLN A 186 24.13 -19.36 -11.79
N LEU A 187 22.98 -18.75 -12.13
CA LEU A 187 22.92 -17.35 -12.56
C LEU A 187 23.32 -16.40 -11.42
N PRO A 188 24.07 -15.32 -11.70
CA PRO A 188 24.25 -14.23 -10.74
C PRO A 188 23.00 -13.34 -10.67
N PRO A 189 22.88 -12.49 -9.63
CA PRO A 189 21.79 -11.52 -9.49
C PRO A 189 21.80 -10.43 -10.57
#